data_AF-T1BEG6-F1
#
_entry.id   AF-T1BEG6-F1
#
_cell.length_a   1.000
_cell.length_b   1.000
_cell.length_c   1.000
_cell.angle_alpha   90.00
_cell.angle_beta   90.00
_cell.angle_gamma   90.00
#
_symmetry.space_group_name_H-M   'P 1'
#
loop_
_entity.id
_entity.type
_entity.pdbx_description
1 polymer ?
#
loop_
_entity_poly.entity_id
_entity_poly.type
_entity_poly.pdbx_seq_one_letter_code
_entity_poly.pdbx_strand_id
1 'polypeptide(L)'
;WDQQRGEWVRDERSRTKARKRPDAAEWILGHVETPRPRRGASKPVPTFVSELGHLKALEITKRQIITFLDSVVDRGAPIVANRTYTLLKQMFTWAAAKDLIPASPMAGVDERPGGEERPRARILTAGEIRTVWTKLESADMAEPTRLGLKLLFVTGQRRGELT
;
A
#
# COMPACT_ATOMS: atom_id res chain seq x y z
N TRP A 1 -11.42 10.98 -17.01
CA TRP A 1 -12.47 10.95 -18.03
C TRP A 1 -11.77 10.96 -19.38
N ASP A 2 -11.93 9.91 -20.17
CA ASP A 2 -11.41 9.87 -21.53
C ASP A 2 -12.39 10.63 -22.44
N GLN A 3 -11.97 11.77 -22.99
CA GLN A 3 -12.85 12.61 -23.82
C GLN A 3 -13.25 11.94 -25.13
N GLN A 4 -12.47 10.97 -25.62
CA GLN A 4 -12.78 10.24 -26.86
C GLN A 4 -13.72 9.06 -26.60
N ARG A 5 -13.63 8.42 -25.43
CA ARG A 5 -14.47 7.28 -25.05
C ARG A 5 -15.71 7.64 -24.25
N GLY A 6 -15.78 8.85 -23.68
CA GLY A 6 -16.91 9.27 -22.84
C GLY A 6 -17.05 8.46 -21.55
N GLU A 7 -15.94 7.87 -21.06
CA GLU A 7 -15.95 6.96 -19.92
C GLU A 7 -14.83 7.26 -18.92
N TRP A 8 -15.06 6.84 -17.68
CA TRP A 8 -14.05 6.86 -16.63
C TRP A 8 -13.11 5.65 -16.77
N VAL A 9 -12.04 5.81 -17.54
CA VAL A 9 -10.99 4.79 -17.66
C VAL A 9 -10.16 4.78 -16.38
N ARG A 10 -10.08 3.61 -15.73
CA ARG A 10 -9.18 3.38 -14.58
C ARG A 10 -7.77 3.16 -15.12
N ASP A 11 -6.81 3.94 -14.64
CA ASP A 11 -5.41 3.85 -15.08
C ASP A 11 -4.90 2.41 -14.92
N GLU A 12 -4.51 1.78 -16.03
CA GLU A 12 -4.05 0.40 -16.06
C GLU A 12 -2.63 0.34 -15.49
N ARG A 13 -2.60 0.09 -14.18
CA ARG A 13 -1.47 -0.47 -13.44
C ARG A 13 -0.23 0.44 -13.45
N SER A 14 -0.05 1.14 -12.34
CA SER A 14 1.28 1.40 -11.80
C SER A 14 1.97 0.06 -11.50
N ARG A 15 2.52 -0.60 -12.53
CA ARG A 15 3.36 -1.79 -12.40
C ARG A 15 4.68 -1.34 -11.79
N THR A 16 4.72 -1.16 -10.47
CA THR A 16 5.99 -1.09 -9.78
C THR A 16 6.67 -2.45 -9.94
N LYS A 17 7.91 -2.45 -10.43
CA LYS A 17 8.72 -3.67 -10.45
C LYS A 17 9.08 -3.97 -9.00
N ALA A 18 8.49 -5.03 -8.44
CA ALA A 18 8.89 -5.55 -7.15
C ALA A 18 10.38 -5.95 -7.16
N ARG A 19 11.02 -5.97 -5.99
CA ARG A 19 12.40 -6.45 -5.86
C ARG A 19 12.56 -7.87 -6.41
N LYS A 20 13.80 -8.28 -6.71
CA LYS A 20 14.10 -9.70 -6.97
C LYS A 20 13.73 -10.48 -5.71
N ARG A 21 12.79 -11.41 -5.85
CA ARG A 21 12.17 -12.03 -4.69
C ARG A 21 13.03 -13.19 -4.16
N PRO A 22 13.14 -13.32 -2.84
CA PRO A 22 13.94 -14.37 -2.22
C PRO A 22 13.36 -15.77 -2.44
N ASP A 23 12.04 -15.94 -2.62
CA ASP A 23 11.42 -17.23 -2.98
C ASP A 23 11.84 -17.72 -4.37
N ALA A 24 11.95 -16.81 -5.35
CA ALA A 24 12.48 -17.13 -6.67
C ALA A 24 13.98 -17.44 -6.63
N ALA A 25 14.75 -16.77 -5.77
CA ALA A 25 16.16 -17.06 -5.56
C ALA A 25 16.37 -18.39 -4.80
N GLU A 26 15.55 -18.67 -3.79
CA GLU A 26 15.56 -19.93 -3.04
C GLU A 26 15.11 -21.11 -3.88
N TRP A 27 14.22 -20.91 -4.86
CA TRP A 27 13.89 -21.90 -5.87
C TRP A 27 15.11 -22.24 -6.75
N ILE A 28 15.85 -21.23 -7.22
CA ILE A 28 17.11 -21.44 -7.96
C ILE A 28 18.13 -22.20 -7.08
N LEU A 29 18.10 -21.98 -5.77
CA LEU A 29 18.97 -22.63 -4.80
C LEU A 29 18.40 -23.94 -4.22
N GLY A 30 17.22 -24.41 -4.70
CA GLY A 30 16.64 -25.69 -4.32
C GLY A 30 16.06 -25.78 -2.91
N HIS A 31 15.73 -24.65 -2.26
CA HIS A 31 15.33 -24.62 -0.85
C HIS A 31 13.81 -24.62 -0.60
N VAL A 32 12.95 -24.42 -1.60
CA VAL A 32 11.48 -24.35 -1.43
C VAL A 32 10.71 -24.79 -2.70
N GLU A 33 9.63 -25.57 -2.55
CA GLU A 33 8.63 -25.81 -3.60
C GLU A 33 7.61 -24.66 -3.70
N THR A 34 7.25 -24.25 -4.92
CA THR A 34 6.37 -23.08 -5.13
C THR A 34 4.98 -23.23 -4.46
N PRO A 35 4.47 -22.21 -3.74
CA PRO A 35 3.10 -22.24 -3.25
C PRO A 35 2.12 -21.99 -4.40
N ARG A 36 1.08 -22.82 -4.51
CA ARG A 36 -0.04 -22.57 -5.43
C ARG A 36 -0.82 -21.32 -5.02
N PRO A 37 -1.29 -20.49 -5.96
CA PRO A 37 -2.18 -19.38 -5.65
C PRO A 37 -3.50 -19.93 -5.08
N ARG A 38 -3.82 -19.60 -3.82
CA ARG A 38 -5.08 -19.99 -3.19
C ARG A 38 -6.21 -19.06 -3.69
N ARG A 39 -7.12 -19.61 -4.48
CA ARG A 39 -8.43 -19.00 -4.82
C ARG A 39 -9.40 -19.30 -3.67
N GLY A 40 -9.87 -18.28 -2.96
CA GLY A 40 -10.82 -18.42 -1.86
C GLY A 40 -11.20 -17.08 -1.22
N ALA A 41 -12.37 -17.04 -0.59
CA ALA A 41 -13.10 -15.87 -0.09
C ALA A 41 -12.25 -14.77 0.59
N SER A 42 -12.74 -13.52 0.50
CA SER A 42 -12.11 -12.31 1.06
C SER A 42 -11.89 -12.43 2.57
N LYS A 43 -10.74 -12.96 2.97
CA LYS A 43 -10.26 -12.86 4.35
C LYS A 43 -9.96 -11.40 4.69
N PRO A 44 -10.14 -10.98 5.96
CA PRO A 44 -9.69 -9.66 6.40
C PRO A 44 -8.20 -9.51 6.08
N VAL A 45 -7.80 -8.29 5.68
CA VAL A 45 -6.43 -8.00 5.24
C VAL A 45 -5.48 -8.34 6.38
N PRO A 46 -4.60 -9.35 6.24
CA PRO A 46 -3.69 -9.73 7.31
C PRO A 46 -2.72 -8.58 7.56
N THR A 47 -2.62 -8.18 8.82
CA THR A 47 -1.68 -7.17 9.32
C THR A 47 -0.47 -7.87 9.93
N PHE A 48 0.62 -7.13 10.10
CA PHE A 48 1.79 -7.69 10.78
C PHE A 48 1.45 -8.19 12.19
N VAL A 49 0.61 -7.43 12.91
CA VAL A 49 0.18 -7.78 14.27
C VAL A 49 -0.67 -9.04 14.28
N SER A 50 -1.59 -9.22 13.32
CA SER A 50 -2.42 -10.43 13.28
C SER A 50 -1.61 -11.69 12.95
N GLU A 51 -0.57 -11.58 12.12
CA GLU A 51 0.22 -12.73 11.67
C GLU A 51 1.38 -13.06 12.60
N LEU A 52 2.08 -12.06 13.14
CA LEU A 52 3.31 -12.24 13.92
C LEU A 52 3.27 -11.57 15.31
N GLY A 53 2.20 -10.84 15.63
CA GLY A 53 2.11 -10.09 16.89
C GLY A 53 1.94 -10.97 18.14
N HIS A 54 1.69 -12.27 17.98
CA HIS A 54 1.66 -13.23 19.09
C HIS A 54 3.08 -13.72 19.48
N LEU A 55 4.07 -13.53 18.62
CA LEU A 55 5.47 -13.88 18.89
C LEU A 55 6.15 -12.76 19.67
N LYS A 56 7.12 -13.12 20.50
CA LYS A 56 7.98 -12.11 21.15
C LYS A 56 8.88 -11.46 20.10
N ALA A 57 9.26 -10.21 20.31
CA ALA A 57 10.15 -9.47 19.39
C ALA A 57 11.48 -10.21 19.11
N LEU A 58 12.00 -10.97 20.07
CA LEU A 58 13.21 -11.79 19.97
C LEU A 58 13.04 -13.05 19.10
N GLU A 59 11.81 -13.56 18.98
CA GLU A 59 11.51 -14.78 18.22
C GLU A 59 11.23 -14.47 16.74
N ILE A 60 11.00 -13.20 16.41
CA ILE A 60 10.71 -12.78 15.04
C ILE A 60 11.98 -12.83 14.20
N THR A 61 11.97 -13.72 13.21
CA THR A 61 13.09 -13.90 12.29
C THR A 61 12.99 -12.97 11.08
N LYS A 62 14.15 -12.64 10.51
CA LYS A 62 14.24 -11.91 9.23
C LYS A 62 13.42 -12.58 8.12
N ARG A 63 13.47 -13.92 8.04
CA ARG A 63 12.75 -14.71 7.03
C ARG A 63 11.24 -14.53 7.15
N GLN A 64 10.67 -14.61 8.36
CA GLN A 64 9.24 -14.38 8.57
C GLN A 64 8.80 -12.98 8.13
N ILE A 65 9.59 -11.94 8.43
CA ILE A 65 9.27 -10.58 8.00
C ILE A 65 9.30 -10.45 6.47
N ILE A 66 10.32 -11.03 5.83
CA ILE A 66 10.45 -11.05 4.37
C ILE A 66 9.25 -11.75 3.73
N THR A 67 8.91 -12.96 4.18
CA THR A 67 7.77 -13.73 3.67
C THR A 67 6.45 -12.97 3.86
N PHE A 68 6.27 -12.32 5.01
CA PHE A 68 5.08 -11.49 5.26
C PHE A 68 5.01 -10.31 4.28
N LEU A 69 6.10 -9.56 4.11
CA LEU A 69 6.14 -8.41 3.19
C LEU A 69 5.91 -8.84 1.73
N ASP A 70 6.49 -9.96 1.31
CA ASP A 70 6.31 -10.49 -0.04
C ASP A 70 4.85 -10.93 -0.26
N SER A 71 4.18 -11.52 0.75
CA SER A 71 2.75 -11.85 0.67
C SER A 71 1.85 -10.61 0.46
N VAL A 72 2.24 -9.46 1.02
CA VAL A 72 1.52 -8.19 0.82
C VAL A 72 1.71 -7.68 -0.61
N VAL A 73 2.90 -7.86 -1.19
CA VAL A 73 3.18 -7.55 -2.59
C VAL A 73 2.40 -8.47 -3.53
N ASP A 74 2.36 -9.77 -3.24
CA ASP A 74 1.64 -10.79 -4.03
C ASP A 74 0.15 -10.55 -4.14
N ARG A 75 -0.44 -9.98 -3.09
CA ARG A 75 -1.84 -9.55 -3.09
C ARG A 75 -2.10 -8.35 -4.02
N GLY A 76 -1.07 -7.72 -4.57
CA GLY A 76 -1.18 -6.52 -5.39
C GLY A 76 -1.21 -5.21 -4.59
N ALA A 77 -0.65 -5.20 -3.37
CA ALA A 77 -0.56 -4.01 -2.52
C ALA A 77 0.89 -3.53 -2.27
N PRO A 78 1.68 -3.22 -3.33
CA PRO A 78 3.10 -2.89 -3.20
C PRO A 78 3.36 -1.63 -2.38
N ILE A 79 2.50 -0.61 -2.49
CA ILE A 79 2.62 0.61 -1.68
C ILE A 79 2.44 0.27 -0.19
N VAL A 80 1.44 -0.54 0.15
CA VAL A 80 1.22 -0.97 1.52
C VAL A 80 2.43 -1.75 2.04
N ALA A 81 3.00 -2.65 1.22
CA ALA A 81 4.21 -3.38 1.60
C ALA A 81 5.39 -2.43 1.93
N ASN A 82 5.60 -1.37 1.15
CA ASN A 82 6.64 -0.38 1.41
C ASN A 82 6.40 0.43 2.69
N ARG A 83 5.15 0.81 2.94
CA ARG A 83 4.77 1.53 4.16
C ARG A 83 4.97 0.64 5.39
N THR A 84 4.52 -0.61 5.33
CA THR A 84 4.73 -1.59 6.39
C THR A 84 6.21 -1.87 6.62
N TYR A 85 7.00 -2.05 5.56
CA TYR A 85 8.45 -2.18 5.64
C TYR A 85 9.10 -1.01 6.39
N THR A 86 8.70 0.23 6.07
CA THR A 86 9.24 1.44 6.69
C THR A 86 8.93 1.47 8.18
N LEU A 87 7.68 1.17 8.56
CA LEU A 87 7.25 1.11 9.96
C LEU A 87 8.00 0.02 10.74
N LEU A 88 8.12 -1.19 10.17
CA LEU A 88 8.85 -2.30 10.80
C LEU A 88 10.33 -1.99 10.97
N LYS A 89 10.98 -1.40 9.94
CA LYS A 89 12.38 -0.99 10.03
C LYS A 89 12.58 0.05 11.13
N GLN A 90 11.70 1.04 11.21
CA GLN A 90 11.76 2.05 12.28
C GLN A 90 11.55 1.42 13.67
N MET A 91 10.54 0.57 13.83
CA MET A 91 10.21 -0.09 15.09
C MET A 91 11.35 -0.98 15.60
N PHE A 92 11.87 -1.90 14.78
CA PHE A 92 12.90 -2.83 15.20
C PHE A 92 14.27 -2.16 15.38
N THR A 93 14.59 -1.14 14.58
CA THR A 93 15.80 -0.32 14.81
C THR A 93 15.70 0.44 16.13
N TRP A 94 14.54 1.02 16.44
CA TRP A 94 14.31 1.67 17.73
C TRP A 94 14.41 0.67 18.90
N ALA A 95 13.83 -0.52 18.77
CA ALA A 95 13.90 -1.56 19.79
C ALA A 95 15.34 -2.00 20.07
N ALA A 96 16.15 -2.18 19.02
CA ALA A 96 17.58 -2.48 19.16
C ALA A 96 18.35 -1.33 19.82
N ALA A 97 18.07 -0.08 19.46
CA ALA A 97 18.70 1.09 20.07
C ALA A 97 18.35 1.28 21.56
N LYS A 98 17.25 0.66 22.02
CA LYS A 98 16.83 0.63 23.43
C LYS A 98 17.23 -0.64 24.18
N ASP A 99 18.05 -1.48 23.55
CA ASP A 99 18.49 -2.77 24.11
C ASP A 99 17.32 -3.71 24.49
N LEU A 100 16.15 -3.53 23.85
CA LEU A 100 15.01 -4.43 24.03
C LEU A 100 15.19 -5.73 23.24
N ILE A 101 15.99 -5.66 22.18
CA ILE A 101 16.44 -6.79 21.36
C ILE A 101 17.93 -6.58 21.03
N PRO A 102 18.72 -7.65 20.89
CA PRO A 102 20.16 -7.53 20.66
C PRO A 102 20.50 -6.96 19.28
N ALA A 103 19.64 -7.21 18.29
CA ALA A 103 19.79 -6.69 16.93
C ALA A 103 18.43 -6.62 16.22
N SER A 104 18.31 -5.67 15.30
CA SER A 104 17.11 -5.56 14.45
C SER A 104 17.05 -6.71 13.45
N PRO A 105 15.97 -7.52 13.39
CA PRO A 105 15.80 -8.55 12.35
C PRO A 105 15.68 -7.96 10.94
N MET A 106 15.48 -6.65 10.83
CA MET A 106 15.46 -5.89 9.58
C MET A 106 16.86 -5.46 9.10
N ALA A 107 17.92 -5.74 9.86
CA ALA A 107 19.29 -5.40 9.46
C ALA A 107 19.67 -6.08 8.13
N GLY A 108 20.16 -5.31 7.15
CA GLY A 108 20.48 -5.80 5.81
C GLY A 108 19.27 -6.07 4.90
N VAL A 109 18.07 -5.68 5.31
CA VAL A 109 16.90 -5.59 4.40
C VAL A 109 16.80 -4.15 3.95
N ASP A 110 17.57 -3.76 2.93
CA ASP A 110 17.64 -2.36 2.46
C ASP A 110 16.76 -2.08 1.25
N GLU A 111 16.36 -3.13 0.54
CA GLU A 111 15.44 -3.03 -0.58
C GLU A 111 13.98 -3.03 -0.13
N ARG A 112 13.23 -2.04 -0.63
CA ARG A 112 11.78 -1.95 -0.42
C ARG A 112 11.07 -3.08 -1.19
N PRO A 113 10.24 -3.89 -0.52
CA PRO A 113 9.64 -5.09 -1.12
C PRO A 113 8.71 -4.76 -2.31
N GLY A 114 7.97 -3.66 -2.19
CA GLY A 114 7.06 -3.18 -3.22
C GLY A 114 7.74 -2.41 -4.35
N GLY A 115 9.07 -2.23 -4.33
CA GLY A 115 9.84 -1.49 -5.34
C GLY A 115 9.63 0.02 -5.31
N GLU A 116 10.02 0.70 -6.40
CA GLU A 116 9.94 2.16 -6.53
C GLU A 116 8.49 2.65 -6.71
N GLU A 117 8.02 3.50 -5.79
CA GLU A 117 6.67 4.05 -5.85
C GLU A 117 6.58 5.10 -6.96
N ARG A 118 5.68 4.89 -7.92
CA ARG A 118 5.35 5.91 -8.90
C ARG A 118 4.19 6.76 -8.39
N PRO A 119 4.30 8.10 -8.39
CA PRO A 119 3.18 8.97 -8.09
C PRO A 119 1.99 8.67 -9.00
N ARG A 120 0.77 8.77 -8.47
CA ARG A 120 -0.43 8.73 -9.31
C ARG A 120 -0.43 9.98 -10.20
N ALA A 121 -0.37 9.77 -11.51
CA ALA A 121 -0.30 10.86 -12.50
C ALA A 121 -1.64 11.54 -12.78
N ARG A 122 -2.75 10.99 -12.25
CA ARG A 122 -4.10 11.48 -12.54
C ARG A 122 -4.43 12.71 -11.70
N ILE A 123 -4.46 13.86 -12.36
CA ILE A 123 -5.04 15.11 -11.86
C ILE A 123 -6.34 15.41 -12.60
N LEU A 124 -7.24 16.17 -11.97
CA LEU A 124 -8.43 16.68 -12.66
C LEU A 124 -8.02 17.83 -13.57
N THR A 125 -8.37 17.75 -14.85
CA THR A 125 -8.21 18.86 -15.79
C THR A 125 -9.24 19.96 -15.51
N ALA A 126 -9.00 21.19 -15.95
CA ALA A 126 -9.95 22.30 -15.79
C ALA A 126 -11.35 21.99 -16.37
N GLY A 127 -11.41 21.23 -17.47
CA GLY A 127 -12.67 20.75 -18.04
C GLY A 127 -13.39 19.77 -17.13
N GLU A 128 -12.68 18.78 -16.58
CA GLU A 128 -13.25 17.83 -15.62
C GLU A 128 -13.71 18.52 -14.33
N ILE A 129 -12.98 19.53 -13.84
CA ILE A 129 -13.38 20.32 -12.66
C ILE A 129 -14.72 21.03 -12.92
N ARG A 130 -14.88 21.68 -14.08
CA ARG A 130 -16.15 22.32 -14.46
C ARG A 130 -17.30 21.32 -14.58
N THR A 131 -17.04 20.14 -15.14
CA THR A 131 -18.05 19.08 -15.23
C THR A 131 -18.45 18.59 -13.84
N VAL A 132 -17.49 18.33 -12.95
CA VAL A 132 -17.78 17.93 -11.57
C VAL A 132 -18.57 19.03 -10.86
N TRP A 133 -18.14 20.29 -10.95
CA TRP A 133 -18.81 21.42 -10.30
C TRP A 133 -20.29 21.53 -10.68
N THR A 134 -20.60 21.46 -11.98
CA THR A 134 -21.98 21.56 -12.47
C THR A 134 -22.82 20.32 -12.16
N LYS A 135 -22.22 19.12 -12.20
CA LYS A 135 -22.92 17.87 -11.90
C LYS A 135 -23.17 17.64 -10.41
N LEU A 136 -22.44 18.32 -9.52
CA LEU A 136 -22.68 18.22 -8.07
C LEU A 136 -24.08 18.68 -7.67
N GLU A 137 -24.72 19.58 -8.44
CA GLU A 137 -26.08 20.07 -8.12
C GLU A 137 -27.17 19.01 -8.31
N SER A 138 -26.98 18.10 -9.27
CA SER A 138 -27.93 17.04 -9.60
C SER A 138 -27.46 15.66 -9.15
N ALA A 139 -26.32 15.59 -8.44
CA ALA A 139 -25.80 14.33 -7.94
C ALA A 139 -26.65 13.85 -6.75
N ASP A 140 -26.95 12.55 -6.75
CA ASP A 140 -27.65 11.87 -5.65
C ASP A 140 -26.72 11.73 -4.44
N MET A 141 -26.65 12.78 -3.62
CA MET A 141 -25.87 12.86 -2.40
C MET A 141 -26.47 13.86 -1.42
N ALA A 142 -26.19 13.65 -0.13
CA ALA A 142 -26.60 14.55 0.93
C ALA A 142 -26.02 15.97 0.71
N GLU A 143 -26.81 16.99 1.04
CA GLU A 143 -26.43 18.40 0.88
C GLU A 143 -25.10 18.76 1.59
N PRO A 144 -24.81 18.31 2.83
CA PRO A 144 -23.52 18.59 3.46
C PRO A 144 -22.32 18.03 2.68
N THR A 145 -22.47 16.84 2.08
CA THR A 145 -21.41 16.24 1.25
C THR A 145 -21.14 17.08 0.01
N ARG A 146 -22.21 17.58 -0.63
CA ARG A 146 -22.11 18.44 -1.81
C ARG A 146 -21.42 19.76 -1.50
N LEU A 147 -21.80 20.41 -0.40
CA LEU A 147 -21.18 21.66 0.05
C LEU A 147 -19.71 21.44 0.43
N GLY A 148 -19.40 20.36 1.14
CA GLY A 148 -18.02 19.99 1.48
C GLY A 148 -17.14 19.78 0.24
N LEU A 149 -17.66 19.11 -0.80
CA LEU A 149 -16.94 18.95 -2.08
C LEU A 149 -16.71 20.29 -2.78
N LYS A 150 -17.70 21.18 -2.83
CA LYS A 150 -17.53 22.53 -3.40
C LYS A 150 -16.51 23.35 -2.61
N LEU A 151 -16.57 23.30 -1.29
CA LEU A 151 -15.62 24.01 -0.41
C LEU A 151 -14.19 23.51 -0.64
N LEU A 152 -14.00 22.19 -0.84
CA LEU A 152 -12.69 21.62 -1.22
C LEU A 152 -12.17 22.20 -2.54
N PHE A 153 -13.02 22.34 -3.55
CA PHE A 153 -12.60 22.90 -4.84
C PHE A 153 -12.25 24.39 -4.77
N VAL A 154 -12.98 25.18 -3.97
CA VAL A 154 -12.76 26.63 -3.86
C VAL A 154 -11.55 26.94 -2.96
N THR A 155 -11.37 26.21 -1.86
CA THR A 155 -10.35 26.51 -0.85
C THR A 155 -9.03 25.77 -1.07
N GLY A 156 -9.06 24.64 -1.80
CA GLY A 156 -7.88 23.78 -1.99
C GLY A 156 -7.36 23.14 -0.70
N GLN A 157 -8.13 23.16 0.39
CA GLN A 157 -7.71 22.61 1.68
C GLN A 157 -7.74 21.07 1.68
N ARG A 158 -7.03 20.45 2.64
CA ARG A 158 -7.12 19.00 2.84
C ARG A 158 -8.50 18.65 3.39
N ARG A 159 -9.06 17.51 2.96
CA ARG A 159 -10.37 17.02 3.45
C ARG A 159 -10.52 17.02 4.97
N GLY A 160 -9.45 16.67 5.69
CA GLY A 160 -9.47 16.57 7.15
C GLY A 160 -9.55 17.91 7.89
N GLU A 161 -9.37 19.04 7.20
CA GLU A 161 -9.48 20.38 7.80
C GLU A 161 -10.91 20.95 7.69
N LEU A 162 -11.79 20.29 6.93
CA LEU A 162 -13.16 20.73 6.66
C LEU A 162 -14.23 19.84 7.30
N THR A 163 -13.83 18.68 7.83
CA THR A 163 -14.71 17.69 8.48
C THR A 163 -14.48 17.72 9.97
#